data_AF-A0A9Q1C3F4-F1
#
_entry.id   AF-A0A9Q1C3F4-F1
#
_cell.length_a   1.000
_cell.length_b   1.000
_cell.length_c   1.000
_cell.angle_alpha   90.00
_cell.angle_beta   90.00
_cell.angle_gamma   90.00
#
_symmetry.space_group_name_H-M   'P 1'
#
loop_
_entity.id
_entity.type
_entity.pdbx_description
1 polymer ?
#
loop_
_entity_poly.entity_id
_entity_poly.type
_entity_poly.pdbx_seq_one_letter_code
_entity_poly.pdbx_strand_id
1 'polypeptide(L)'
;MNVETLRHDPSTRDHFPESPVTAFRIEKNISKHLVRASQPQAVVPNTPGTFPCNRGRCNTCPVVSYDKNLIVGPNNNRFNVHKHFTCTSANVVYVLVCKRCNILYVGETKRRLADRVTEHLRSIKQNLPGFPVATHFNPPSTCSIRDLMVSAAISRRGSDHDRLAAENRLIMKLGTLSPHGLNVRLELL
;
A
#
# COMPACT_ATOMS: atom_id res chain seq x y z
N MET A 1 -40.94 -18.98 -33.82
CA MET A 1 -41.89 -20.08 -34.13
C MET A 1 -42.86 -20.15 -32.96
N ASN A 2 -44.17 -20.05 -33.21
CA ASN A 2 -45.16 -19.95 -32.14
C ASN A 2 -45.57 -21.35 -31.65
N VAL A 3 -44.99 -21.80 -30.54
CA VAL A 3 -45.20 -23.16 -30.00
C VAL A 3 -46.64 -23.41 -29.55
N GLU A 4 -47.42 -22.34 -29.31
CA GLU A 4 -48.86 -22.43 -29.03
C GLU A 4 -49.62 -23.10 -30.17
N THR A 5 -49.29 -22.75 -31.42
CA THR A 5 -50.03 -23.21 -32.60
C THR A 5 -49.82 -24.72 -32.85
N LEU A 6 -48.60 -25.23 -32.61
CA LEU A 6 -48.26 -26.64 -32.79
C LEU A 6 -48.83 -27.56 -31.70
N ARG A 7 -49.24 -27.02 -30.55
CA ARG A 7 -49.85 -27.80 -29.47
C ARG A 7 -51.34 -28.05 -29.68
N HIS A 8 -52.00 -27.22 -30.48
CA HIS A 8 -53.45 -27.25 -30.68
C HIS A 8 -53.86 -27.75 -32.07
N ASP A 9 -52.90 -28.06 -32.95
CA ASP A 9 -53.17 -28.64 -34.27
C ASP A 9 -53.30 -30.18 -34.17
N PRO A 10 -54.48 -30.76 -34.49
CA PRO A 10 -54.73 -32.20 -34.37
C PRO A 10 -53.85 -33.05 -35.28
N SER A 11 -53.41 -32.50 -36.41
CA SER A 11 -52.64 -33.18 -37.46
C SER A 11 -51.19 -33.41 -37.04
N THR A 12 -50.64 -32.54 -36.17
CA THR A 12 -49.24 -32.61 -35.75
C THR A 12 -48.99 -33.56 -34.57
N ARG A 13 -50.05 -34.05 -33.92
CA ARG A 13 -49.95 -34.89 -32.72
C ARG A 13 -49.36 -36.27 -32.98
N ASP A 14 -49.59 -36.83 -34.17
CA ASP A 14 -49.09 -38.16 -34.53
C ASP A 14 -47.60 -38.16 -34.94
N HIS A 15 -47.03 -36.98 -35.22
CA HIS A 15 -45.64 -36.85 -35.68
C HIS A 15 -44.66 -36.45 -34.56
N PHE A 16 -45.14 -35.93 -33.44
CA PHE A 16 -44.32 -35.52 -32.30
C PHE A 16 -44.81 -36.22 -31.01
N PRO A 17 -44.32 -37.43 -30.69
CA PRO A 17 -44.73 -38.16 -29.49
C PRO A 17 -44.35 -37.45 -28.18
N GLU A 18 -43.35 -36.56 -28.21
CA GLU A 18 -42.98 -35.68 -27.10
C GLU A 18 -43.35 -34.22 -27.41
N SER A 19 -43.74 -33.48 -26.37
CA SER A 19 -44.10 -32.06 -26.51
C SER A 19 -42.92 -31.25 -27.08
N PRO A 20 -43.12 -30.44 -28.12
CA PRO A 20 -42.03 -29.68 -28.72
C PRO A 20 -41.43 -28.70 -27.71
N VAL A 21 -40.10 -28.78 -27.56
CA VAL A 21 -39.32 -27.94 -26.63
C VAL A 21 -38.81 -26.72 -27.38
N THR A 22 -39.09 -25.53 -26.85
CA THR A 22 -38.55 -24.28 -27.37
C THR A 22 -37.10 -24.10 -26.92
N ALA A 23 -36.15 -24.19 -27.85
CA ALA A 23 -34.75 -23.88 -27.59
C ALA A 23 -34.43 -22.44 -28.01
N PHE A 24 -34.05 -21.59 -27.05
CA PHE A 24 -33.57 -20.25 -27.34
C PHE A 24 -32.07 -20.27 -27.63
N ARG A 25 -31.69 -19.95 -28.87
CA ARG A 25 -30.28 -19.79 -29.24
C ARG A 25 -29.81 -18.40 -28.83
N ILE A 26 -29.06 -18.32 -27.73
CA ILE A 26 -28.37 -17.10 -27.34
C ILE A 26 -27.07 -17.02 -28.16
N GLU A 27 -26.87 -15.93 -28.90
CA GLU A 27 -25.63 -15.72 -29.63
C GLU A 27 -24.43 -15.63 -28.67
N LYS A 28 -23.29 -16.19 -29.09
CA LYS A 28 -22.06 -16.15 -28.32
C LYS A 28 -21.55 -14.70 -28.30
N ASN A 29 -21.78 -13.98 -27.21
CA ASN A 29 -21.16 -12.68 -27.01
C ASN A 29 -19.69 -12.85 -26.57
N ILE A 30 -18.84 -11.88 -26.90
CA ILE A 30 -17.40 -11.88 -26.58
C ILE A 30 -17.16 -12.11 -25.07
N SER A 31 -18.07 -11.63 -24.21
CA SER A 31 -18.05 -11.84 -22.76
C SER A 31 -18.07 -13.34 -22.37
N LYS A 32 -18.75 -14.20 -23.12
CA LYS A 32 -18.79 -15.66 -22.90
C LYS A 32 -17.59 -16.41 -23.49
N HIS A 33 -16.83 -15.79 -24.40
CA HIS A 33 -15.59 -16.36 -24.95
C HIS A 33 -14.34 -15.91 -24.19
N LEU A 34 -14.43 -14.77 -23.50
CA LEU A 34 -13.42 -14.32 -22.56
C LEU A 34 -13.61 -15.05 -21.23
N VAL A 35 -13.04 -16.25 -21.14
CA VAL A 35 -12.69 -16.80 -19.83
C VAL A 35 -11.63 -15.86 -19.28
N ARG A 36 -12.01 -14.96 -18.36
CA ARG A 36 -11.03 -14.44 -17.41
C ARG A 36 -10.45 -15.67 -16.76
N ALA A 37 -9.21 -16.02 -17.12
CA ALA A 37 -8.36 -16.76 -16.22
C ALA A 37 -8.29 -15.88 -14.97
N SER A 38 -9.20 -16.11 -14.04
CA SER A 38 -8.98 -15.73 -12.67
C SER A 38 -7.85 -16.64 -12.26
N GLN A 39 -6.61 -16.21 -12.51
CA GLN A 39 -5.52 -16.66 -11.68
C GLN A 39 -6.06 -16.47 -10.27
N PRO A 40 -6.14 -17.52 -9.45
CA PRO A 40 -6.21 -17.28 -8.02
C PRO A 40 -5.02 -16.37 -7.78
N GLN A 41 -5.26 -15.07 -7.57
CA GLN A 41 -4.26 -14.24 -6.96
C GLN A 41 -3.96 -15.04 -5.71
N ALA A 42 -2.76 -15.62 -5.63
CA ALA A 42 -2.29 -16.27 -4.43
C ALA A 42 -2.73 -15.33 -3.32
N VAL A 43 -3.60 -15.80 -2.41
CA VAL A 43 -4.08 -15.00 -1.31
C VAL A 43 -2.80 -14.68 -0.55
N VAL A 44 -2.18 -13.54 -0.87
CA VAL A 44 -0.93 -13.14 -0.26
C VAL A 44 -1.36 -12.97 1.17
N PRO A 45 -0.87 -13.81 2.10
CA PRO A 45 -1.28 -13.66 3.48
C PRO A 45 -0.98 -12.20 3.80
N ASN A 46 -2.00 -11.48 4.28
CA ASN A 46 -1.98 -10.03 4.46
C ASN A 46 -1.13 -9.73 5.71
N THR A 47 0.10 -10.23 5.71
CA THR A 47 1.01 -10.25 6.82
C THR A 47 1.30 -8.80 7.18
N PRO A 48 1.16 -8.44 8.45
CA PRO A 48 1.46 -7.09 8.88
C PRO A 48 2.90 -6.70 8.55
N GLY A 49 3.08 -5.45 8.16
CA GLY A 49 4.39 -4.87 7.89
C GLY A 49 4.50 -4.17 6.55
N THR A 50 5.70 -3.68 6.25
CA THR A 50 6.02 -2.99 5.00
C THR A 50 6.83 -3.87 4.06
N PHE A 51 6.38 -3.99 2.81
CA PHE A 51 6.98 -4.88 1.82
C PHE A 51 7.36 -4.12 0.53
N PRO A 52 8.41 -4.54 -0.18
CA PRO A 52 8.68 -4.06 -1.53
C PRO A 52 7.48 -4.27 -2.45
N CYS A 53 7.19 -3.30 -3.32
CA CYS A 53 6.11 -3.45 -4.30
C CYS A 53 6.54 -4.19 -5.58
N ASN A 54 7.83 -4.50 -5.72
CA ASN A 54 8.45 -5.21 -6.85
C ASN A 54 8.17 -4.59 -8.23
N ARG A 55 7.80 -3.31 -8.30
CA ARG A 55 7.70 -2.57 -9.57
C ARG A 55 9.10 -2.22 -10.08
N GLY A 56 9.31 -2.35 -11.39
CA GLY A 56 10.53 -1.92 -12.04
C GLY A 56 10.86 -0.47 -11.71
N ARG A 57 12.11 -0.20 -11.30
CA ARG A 57 12.64 1.13 -10.95
C ARG A 57 12.01 1.81 -9.72
N CYS A 58 11.38 1.07 -8.81
CA CYS A 58 10.93 1.65 -7.54
C CYS A 58 12.12 1.98 -6.63
N ASN A 59 12.44 3.27 -6.45
CA ASN A 59 13.53 3.73 -5.57
C ASN A 59 13.32 3.42 -4.08
N THR A 60 12.10 3.07 -3.68
CA THR A 60 11.73 2.78 -2.30
C THR A 60 11.95 1.33 -1.94
N CYS A 61 11.80 0.39 -2.88
CA CYS A 61 11.98 -1.04 -2.62
C CYS A 61 13.35 -1.36 -2.00
N PRO A 62 14.49 -0.79 -2.46
CA PRO A 62 15.80 -1.06 -1.88
C PRO A 62 15.98 -0.56 -0.44
N VAL A 63 15.14 0.36 0.02
CA VAL A 63 15.23 0.97 1.36
C VAL A 63 14.08 0.53 2.27
N VAL A 64 13.24 -0.43 1.88
CA VAL A 64 12.24 -0.99 2.80
C VAL A 64 12.95 -1.71 3.94
N SER A 65 12.50 -1.47 5.18
CA SER A 65 13.05 -2.10 6.39
C SER A 65 13.04 -3.62 6.32
N TYR A 66 14.08 -4.26 6.88
CA TYR A 66 14.12 -5.71 7.06
C TYR A 66 13.14 -6.18 8.14
N ASP A 67 13.05 -5.42 9.23
CA ASP A 67 12.03 -5.62 10.26
C ASP A 67 10.70 -5.11 9.72
N LYS A 68 9.89 -6.07 9.25
CA LYS A 68 8.69 -5.75 8.48
C LYS A 68 7.62 -5.13 9.37
N ASN A 69 7.45 -5.65 10.58
CA ASN A 69 6.32 -5.37 11.46
C ASN A 69 6.68 -4.71 12.80
N LEU A 70 7.96 -4.46 13.08
CA LEU A 70 8.40 -3.82 14.32
C LEU A 70 9.23 -2.59 13.99
N ILE A 71 8.88 -1.47 14.63
CA ILE A 71 9.66 -0.24 14.62
C ILE A 71 10.14 -0.01 16.05
N VAL A 72 11.45 0.14 16.21
CA VAL A 72 12.09 0.42 17.50
C VAL A 72 12.68 1.83 17.43
N GLY A 73 12.23 2.69 18.33
CA GLY A 73 12.75 4.04 18.52
C GLY A 73 13.75 4.15 19.67
N PRO A 74 14.22 5.36 19.97
CA PRO A 74 15.04 5.66 21.15
C PRO A 74 14.42 5.11 22.44
N ASN A 75 15.26 4.81 23.43
CA ASN A 75 14.85 4.27 24.74
C ASN A 75 14.01 2.97 24.64
N ASN A 76 14.22 2.18 23.60
CA ASN A 76 13.49 0.93 23.36
C ASN A 76 11.96 1.13 23.23
N ASN A 77 11.53 2.31 22.79
CA ASN A 77 10.13 2.55 22.41
C ASN A 77 9.76 1.69 21.21
N ARG A 78 8.63 0.96 21.27
CA ARG A 78 8.25 -0.01 20.24
C ARG A 78 6.89 0.30 19.62
N PHE A 79 6.80 0.09 18.32
CA PHE A 79 5.55 0.15 17.57
C PHE A 79 5.42 -1.07 16.66
N ASN A 80 4.34 -1.83 16.87
CA ASN A 80 3.99 -2.96 15.99
C ASN A 80 3.12 -2.45 14.85
N VAL A 81 3.53 -2.76 13.63
CA VAL A 81 2.75 -2.50 12.42
C VAL A 81 1.72 -3.62 12.29
N HIS A 82 0.44 -3.26 12.28
CA HIS A 82 -0.68 -4.21 12.29
C HIS A 82 -1.33 -4.42 10.91
N LYS A 83 -0.99 -3.61 9.92
CA LYS A 83 -1.52 -3.68 8.56
C LYS A 83 -0.43 -4.05 7.58
N HIS A 84 -0.84 -4.59 6.44
CA HIS A 84 0.03 -4.79 5.30
C HIS A 84 0.20 -3.48 4.52
N PHE A 85 1.44 -3.12 4.23
CA PHE A 85 1.81 -1.96 3.43
C PHE A 85 2.82 -2.33 2.36
N THR A 86 2.82 -1.57 1.28
CA THR A 86 3.87 -1.63 0.27
C THR A 86 4.31 -0.23 -0.13
N CYS A 87 5.32 -0.12 -0.99
CA CYS A 87 5.73 1.18 -1.54
C CYS A 87 4.58 1.94 -2.25
N THR A 88 3.50 1.24 -2.64
CA THR A 88 2.35 1.85 -3.33
C THR A 88 1.23 2.26 -2.38
N SER A 89 1.34 1.96 -1.08
CA SER A 89 0.39 2.41 -0.08
C SER A 89 0.35 3.95 -0.03
N ALA A 90 -0.85 4.50 0.06
CA ALA A 90 -1.12 5.93 0.13
C ALA A 90 -1.94 6.25 1.38
N ASN A 91 -2.03 7.53 1.74
CA ASN A 91 -2.67 7.98 2.99
C ASN A 91 -2.08 7.29 4.23
N VAL A 92 -0.76 7.36 4.37
CA VAL A 92 0.01 6.65 5.40
C VAL A 92 0.83 7.62 6.27
N VAL A 93 1.00 7.22 7.53
CA VAL A 93 2.09 7.69 8.38
C VAL A 93 3.22 6.66 8.26
N TYR A 94 4.43 7.15 7.98
CA TYR A 94 5.63 6.34 7.76
C TYR A 94 6.75 6.78 8.69
N VAL A 95 7.74 5.91 8.83
CA VAL A 95 8.93 6.11 9.64
C VAL A 95 10.15 5.88 8.76
N LEU A 96 11.06 6.85 8.75
CA LEU A 96 12.42 6.67 8.24
C LEU A 96 13.33 6.34 9.41
N VAL A 97 14.22 5.38 9.22
CA VAL A 97 15.15 4.89 10.23
C VAL A 97 16.56 4.99 9.69
N CYS A 98 17.50 5.53 10.48
CA CYS A 98 18.91 5.34 10.22
C CYS A 98 19.39 4.09 10.94
N LYS A 99 19.73 3.03 10.22
CA LYS A 99 20.18 1.75 10.81
C LYS A 99 21.55 1.82 11.49
N ARG A 100 22.32 2.91 11.25
CA ARG A 100 23.65 3.11 11.85
C ARG A 100 23.56 3.64 13.28
N CYS A 101 22.66 4.60 13.54
CA CYS A 101 22.52 5.24 14.84
C CYS A 101 21.15 5.06 15.50
N ASN A 102 20.23 4.34 14.85
CA ASN A 102 18.86 4.09 15.32
C ASN A 102 18.05 5.36 15.59
N ILE A 103 18.34 6.46 14.88
CA ILE A 103 17.53 7.68 14.93
C ILE A 103 16.39 7.60 13.92
N LEU A 104 15.23 8.13 14.30
CA LEU A 104 13.99 8.01 13.54
C LEU A 104 13.45 9.38 13.11
N TYR A 105 12.78 9.40 11.96
CA TYR A 105 11.89 10.48 11.52
C TYR A 105 10.51 9.90 11.23
N VAL A 106 9.46 10.50 11.77
CA VAL A 106 8.07 10.16 11.43
C VAL A 106 7.54 11.23 10.48
N GLY A 107 6.83 10.80 9.44
CA GLY A 107 6.19 11.69 8.48
C GLY A 107 4.83 11.17 8.04
N GLU A 108 3.98 12.04 7.52
CA GLU A 108 2.76 11.64 6.82
C GLU A 108 2.78 11.91 5.30
N THR A 109 1.92 11.22 4.55
CA THR A 109 1.66 11.53 3.15
C THR A 109 0.27 11.06 2.70
N LYS A 110 -0.43 11.92 1.94
CA LYS A 110 -1.62 11.53 1.17
C LYS A 110 -1.27 10.69 -0.05
N ARG A 111 -0.10 10.96 -0.65
CA ARG A 111 0.39 10.32 -1.87
C ARG A 111 0.96 8.93 -1.57
N ARG A 112 1.48 8.24 -2.59
CA ARG A 112 2.13 6.95 -2.38
C ARG A 112 3.39 7.14 -1.53
N LEU A 113 3.67 6.17 -0.67
CA LEU A 113 4.92 6.10 0.10
C LEU A 113 6.13 6.25 -0.83
N ALA A 114 6.08 5.62 -2.01
CA ALA A 114 7.16 5.67 -2.97
C ALA A 114 7.52 7.10 -3.43
N ASP A 115 6.50 7.94 -3.64
CA ASP A 115 6.70 9.31 -4.11
C ASP A 115 7.39 10.13 -3.01
N ARG A 116 6.90 10.00 -1.76
CA ARG A 116 7.45 10.71 -0.60
C ARG A 116 8.88 10.26 -0.27
N VAL A 117 9.16 8.96 -0.33
CA VAL A 117 10.52 8.45 -0.10
C VAL A 117 11.46 8.89 -1.22
N THR A 118 11.00 8.94 -2.47
CA THR A 118 11.82 9.45 -3.59
C THR A 118 12.23 10.91 -3.37
N GLU A 119 11.34 11.74 -2.81
CA GLU A 119 11.68 13.12 -2.44
C GLU A 119 12.74 13.18 -1.35
N HIS A 120 12.61 12.38 -0.28
CA HIS A 120 13.65 12.30 0.77
C HIS A 120 15.00 11.86 0.20
N LEU A 121 15.01 10.82 -0.64
CA LEU A 121 16.21 10.34 -1.31
C LEU A 121 16.84 11.43 -2.19
N ARG A 122 16.03 12.22 -2.90
CA ARG A 122 16.50 13.36 -3.70
C ARG A 122 17.10 14.45 -2.80
N SER A 123 16.43 14.83 -1.71
CA SER A 123 16.93 15.86 -0.79
C SER A 123 18.26 15.46 -0.15
N ILE A 124 18.44 14.19 0.20
CA ILE A 124 19.73 13.65 0.67
C ILE A 124 20.78 13.78 -0.45
N LYS A 125 20.52 13.24 -1.64
CA LYS A 125 21.47 13.26 -2.77
C LYS A 125 21.90 14.67 -3.19
N GLN A 126 21.01 15.65 -3.09
CA GLN A 126 21.25 17.04 -3.48
C GLN A 126 21.83 17.90 -2.35
N ASN A 127 22.04 17.34 -1.16
CA ASN A 127 22.47 18.08 0.01
C ASN A 127 21.61 19.30 0.33
N LEU A 128 20.27 19.14 0.26
CA LEU A 128 19.36 20.26 0.47
C LEU A 128 19.33 20.69 1.94
N PRO A 129 19.61 21.96 2.28
CA PRO A 129 19.52 22.47 3.63
C PRO A 129 18.07 22.57 4.10
N GLY A 130 17.86 22.62 5.42
CA GLY A 130 16.54 22.82 6.03
C GLY A 130 15.66 21.57 6.12
N PHE A 131 16.10 20.42 5.57
CA PHE A 131 15.40 19.14 5.72
C PHE A 131 16.10 18.28 6.77
N PRO A 132 15.49 18.01 7.94
CA PRO A 132 16.15 17.27 9.03
C PRO A 132 16.71 15.91 8.61
N VAL A 133 15.97 15.19 7.75
CA VAL A 133 16.39 13.91 7.19
C VAL A 133 17.63 14.08 6.29
N ALA A 134 17.65 15.09 5.41
CA ALA A 134 18.80 15.33 4.53
C ALA A 134 20.03 15.72 5.36
N THR A 135 19.89 16.69 6.27
CA THR A 135 20.96 17.13 7.17
C THR A 135 21.58 15.96 7.94
N HIS A 136 20.78 14.97 8.35
CA HIS A 136 21.29 13.80 9.07
C HIS A 136 22.17 12.87 8.22
N PHE A 137 21.91 12.72 6.92
CA PHE A 137 22.65 11.80 6.04
C PHE A 137 23.74 12.48 5.21
N ASN A 138 23.90 13.79 5.36
CA ASN A 138 24.87 14.59 4.63
C ASN A 138 26.03 15.02 5.53
N PRO A 139 27.19 15.39 4.96
CA PRO A 139 28.32 15.86 5.73
C PRO A 139 27.95 17.02 6.68
N PRO A 140 28.50 17.07 7.90
CA PRO A 140 29.61 16.26 8.44
C PRO A 140 29.19 14.93 9.08
N SER A 141 27.96 14.45 8.84
CA SER A 141 27.49 13.19 9.41
C SER A 141 28.31 11.98 8.96
N THR A 142 28.48 11.01 9.86
CA THR A 142 29.01 9.68 9.54
C THR A 142 27.92 8.74 9.01
N CYS A 143 26.65 9.15 9.02
CA CYS A 143 25.53 8.40 8.45
C CYS A 143 25.37 8.75 6.95
N SER A 144 25.01 7.75 6.14
CA SER A 144 24.88 7.91 4.69
C SER A 144 23.51 7.42 4.21
N ILE A 145 23.14 7.76 2.97
CA ILE A 145 21.90 7.28 2.35
C ILE A 145 21.75 5.74 2.35
N ARG A 146 22.85 4.99 2.44
CA ARG A 146 22.83 3.51 2.53
C ARG A 146 22.32 3.00 3.87
N ASP A 147 22.30 3.87 4.88
CA ASP A 147 21.81 3.60 6.22
C ASP A 147 20.32 3.89 6.38
N LEU A 148 19.69 4.52 5.38
CA LEU A 148 18.27 4.83 5.38
C LEU A 148 17.42 3.58 5.16
N MET A 149 16.43 3.41 6.02
CA MET A 149 15.33 2.47 5.87
C MET A 149 13.98 3.17 5.99
N VAL A 150 12.92 2.55 5.45
CA VAL A 150 11.54 3.03 5.58
C VAL A 150 10.57 1.91 5.96
N SER A 151 9.63 2.26 6.84
CA SER A 151 8.47 1.46 7.20
C SER A 151 7.21 2.32 7.18
N ALA A 152 6.14 1.88 6.53
CA ALA A 152 4.81 2.42 6.77
C ALA A 152 4.26 1.83 8.08
N ALA A 153 3.63 2.68 8.89
CA ALA A 153 3.21 2.32 10.24
C ALA A 153 1.68 2.32 10.39
N ILE A 154 1.02 3.37 9.89
CA ILE A 154 -0.42 3.60 10.09
C ILE A 154 -1.05 4.00 8.77
N SER A 155 -2.24 3.48 8.48
CA SER A 155 -3.21 4.14 7.60
C SER A 155 -4.53 4.30 8.33
N ARG A 156 -5.19 5.44 8.11
CA ARG A 156 -6.52 5.72 8.62
C ARG A 156 -7.48 5.96 7.47
N ARG A 157 -8.71 5.49 7.63
CA ARG A 157 -9.84 6.00 6.85
C ARG A 157 -10.28 7.25 7.60
N GLY A 158 -10.13 8.41 7.00
CA GLY A 158 -10.34 9.67 7.70
C GLY A 158 -9.80 10.87 6.92
N SER A 159 -9.97 12.02 7.53
CA SER A 159 -9.51 13.31 7.05
C SER A 159 -7.99 13.44 7.13
N ASP A 160 -7.46 14.52 6.59
CA ASP A 160 -6.05 14.88 6.78
C ASP A 160 -5.69 15.14 8.23
N HIS A 161 -6.62 15.73 8.99
CA HIS A 161 -6.46 15.96 10.41
C HIS A 161 -6.32 14.63 11.19
N ASP A 162 -7.03 13.57 10.79
CA ASP A 162 -6.90 12.25 11.43
C ASP A 162 -5.53 11.60 11.22
N ARG A 163 -4.93 11.86 10.06
CA ARG A 163 -3.60 11.38 9.69
C ARG A 163 -2.52 12.19 10.42
N LEU A 164 -2.68 13.51 10.50
CA LEU A 164 -1.80 14.39 11.26
C LEU A 164 -1.82 14.06 12.76
N ALA A 165 -3.00 13.80 13.31
CA ALA A 165 -3.14 13.35 14.70
C ALA A 165 -2.48 11.99 14.92
N ALA A 166 -2.50 11.09 13.93
CA ALA A 166 -1.80 9.82 14.02
C ALA A 166 -0.27 9.98 13.94
N GLU A 167 0.21 10.89 13.10
CA GLU A 167 1.62 11.27 13.00
C GLU A 167 2.14 11.80 14.34
N ASN A 168 1.49 12.82 14.91
CA ASN A 168 1.87 13.40 16.19
C ASN A 168 1.89 12.37 17.33
N ARG A 169 0.88 11.50 17.39
CA ARG A 169 0.85 10.39 18.36
C ARG A 169 2.02 9.43 18.17
N LEU A 170 2.38 9.13 16.92
CA LEU A 170 3.49 8.21 16.63
C LEU A 170 4.85 8.86 16.92
N ILE A 171 5.02 10.16 16.65
CA ILE A 171 6.21 10.94 17.05
C ILE A 171 6.42 10.84 18.55
N MET A 172 5.37 11.09 19.34
CA MET A 172 5.44 11.01 20.80
C MET A 172 5.71 9.59 21.28
N LYS A 173 5.02 8.59 20.71
CA LYS A 173 5.17 7.19 21.09
C LYS A 173 6.57 6.64 20.81
N LEU A 174 7.15 6.99 19.68
CA LEU A 174 8.49 6.52 19.29
C LEU A 174 9.60 7.43 19.81
N GLY A 175 9.29 8.62 20.35
CA GLY A 175 10.29 9.55 20.88
C GLY A 175 11.16 10.15 19.78
N THR A 176 10.57 10.53 18.65
CA THR A 176 11.33 10.97 17.46
C THR A 176 11.58 12.47 17.39
N LEU A 177 11.29 13.22 18.46
CA LEU A 177 11.64 14.64 18.56
C LEU A 177 13.13 14.83 18.82
N SER A 178 13.72 15.85 18.19
CA SER A 178 15.09 16.31 18.46
C SER A 178 15.26 16.65 19.95
N PRO A 179 16.37 16.25 20.60
CA PRO A 179 17.60 15.70 20.01
C PRO A 179 17.61 14.16 19.84
N HIS A 180 16.61 13.44 20.34
CA HIS A 180 16.60 11.97 20.31
C HIS A 180 16.09 11.39 18.99
N GLY A 181 15.42 12.20 18.17
CA GLY A 181 15.00 11.89 16.81
C GLY A 181 15.17 13.05 15.84
N LEU A 182 14.66 12.88 14.62
CA LEU A 182 14.80 13.85 13.52
C LEU A 182 13.59 14.78 13.35
N ASN A 183 12.48 14.56 14.04
CA ASN A 183 11.35 15.50 14.03
C ASN A 183 11.72 16.75 14.85
N VAL A 184 11.61 17.93 14.26
CA VAL A 184 12.00 19.19 14.93
C VAL A 184 10.87 19.84 15.72
N ARG A 185 9.61 19.54 15.36
CA ARG A 185 8.41 20.01 16.06
C ARG A 185 7.24 19.07 15.77
N LEU A 186 6.20 19.15 16.59
CA LEU A 186 4.88 18.65 16.25
C LEU A 186 4.15 19.68 15.40
N GLU A 187 3.32 19.23 14.48
CA GLU A 187 2.42 20.10 13.74
C GLU A 187 1.15 20.35 14.56
N LEU A 188 0.60 21.56 14.50
CA LEU A 188 -0.61 21.91 15.24
C LEU A 188 -1.82 21.30 14.54
N LEU A 189 -2.72 20.72 15.36
CA LEU A 189 -3.96 20.08 14.93
C LEU A 189 -5.06 21.10 14.61
#